data_AF-A0A5J6C968-F1
#
_entry.id   AF-A0A5J6C968-F1
#
_cell.length_a   1.000
_cell.length_b   1.000
_cell.length_c   1.000
_cell.angle_alpha   90.00
_cell.angle_beta   90.00
_cell.angle_gamma   90.00
#
_symmetry.space_group_name_H-M   'P 1'
#
loop_
_entity.id
_entity.type
_entity.pdbx_description
1 polymer ?
#
loop_
_entity_poly.entity_id
_entity_poly.type
_entity_poly.pdbx_seq_one_letter_code
_entity_poly.pdbx_strand_id
1 'polypeptide(L)'
;KEKGGNPDKIKESERKRYHDENNVDKVIEYDDKWRKCIFELEELKKNINMINKEIGNKKKVDKNADVEDLKKKSLNIKEEIPKYQLKEKELLKERNKYISKIGNLLNIKVVCSDNEDNNKIVKTWGECKILPACEENDNSI
;
A
#
# COMPACT_ATOMS: atom_id res chain seq x y z
N LYS A 1 7.35 -6.83 13.75
CA LYS A 1 6.36 -7.75 13.13
C LYS A 1 5.04 -7.62 13.89
N GLU A 2 4.14 -6.70 13.53
CA GLU A 2 3.06 -6.27 14.43
C GLU A 2 1.62 -6.53 13.95
N LYS A 3 1.39 -7.01 12.71
CA LYS A 3 0.03 -7.30 12.22
C LYS A 3 -0.09 -8.63 11.45
N GLY A 4 0.60 -9.69 11.92
CA GLY A 4 0.43 -11.05 11.39
C GLY A 4 0.83 -11.27 9.92
N GLY A 5 1.33 -10.25 9.22
CA GLY A 5 1.82 -10.34 7.85
C GLY A 5 3.22 -10.96 7.77
N ASN A 6 3.47 -11.73 6.70
CA ASN A 6 4.78 -12.30 6.39
C ASN A 6 5.36 -11.63 5.13
N PRO A 7 6.06 -10.49 5.27
CA PRO A 7 6.66 -9.81 4.12
C PRO A 7 7.68 -10.71 3.39
N ASP A 8 8.33 -11.61 4.12
CA ASP A 8 9.30 -12.58 3.60
C ASP A 8 8.67 -13.49 2.51
N LYS A 9 7.42 -13.92 2.70
CA LYS A 9 6.70 -14.74 1.71
C LYS A 9 6.35 -13.97 0.45
N ILE A 10 6.05 -12.67 0.60
CA ILE A 10 5.74 -11.78 -0.53
C ILE A 10 7.03 -11.54 -1.33
N LYS A 11 8.15 -11.26 -0.67
CA LYS A 11 9.47 -11.11 -1.32
C LYS A 11 9.88 -12.36 -2.08
N GLU A 12 9.68 -13.54 -1.49
CA GLU A 12 9.97 -14.82 -2.17
C GLU A 12 9.08 -15.02 -3.41
N SER A 13 7.79 -14.68 -3.31
CA SER A 13 6.85 -14.74 -4.44
C SER A 13 7.24 -13.76 -5.55
N GLU A 14 7.65 -12.54 -5.23
CA GLU A 14 8.10 -11.55 -6.21
C GLU A 14 9.41 -11.98 -6.87
N ARG A 15 10.35 -12.56 -6.10
CA ARG A 15 11.60 -13.13 -6.64
C ARG A 15 11.34 -14.25 -7.63
N LYS A 16 10.38 -15.14 -7.33
CA LYS A 16 9.95 -16.22 -8.23
C LYS A 16 9.30 -15.70 -9.53
N ARG A 17 8.79 -14.46 -9.52
CA ARG A 17 8.26 -13.74 -10.69
C ARG A 17 9.31 -12.86 -11.37
N TYR A 18 10.56 -12.85 -10.90
CA TYR A 18 11.63 -11.96 -11.36
C TYR A 18 11.29 -10.46 -11.22
N HIS A 19 10.46 -10.11 -10.22
CA HIS A 19 10.14 -8.73 -9.88
C HIS A 19 11.06 -8.18 -8.77
N ASP A 20 11.10 -6.85 -8.67
CA ASP A 20 11.90 -6.14 -7.68
C ASP A 20 11.28 -6.21 -6.28
N GLU A 21 12.01 -6.85 -5.36
CA GLU A 21 11.62 -7.00 -3.94
C GLU A 21 11.59 -5.67 -3.17
N ASN A 22 12.28 -4.64 -3.66
CA ASN A 22 12.29 -3.32 -3.03
C ASN A 22 10.91 -2.66 -3.01
N ASN A 23 9.99 -3.07 -3.90
CA ASN A 23 8.61 -2.58 -3.87
C ASN A 23 7.89 -2.95 -2.57
N VAL A 24 8.18 -4.13 -2.01
CA VAL A 24 7.59 -4.59 -0.75
C VAL A 24 8.08 -3.72 0.42
N ASP A 25 9.37 -3.41 0.45
CA ASP A 25 9.95 -2.55 1.50
C ASP A 25 9.41 -1.12 1.43
N LYS A 26 9.27 -0.57 0.22
CA LYS A 26 8.64 0.74 0.01
C LYS A 26 7.20 0.75 0.52
N VAL A 27 6.40 -0.30 0.26
CA VAL A 27 5.03 -0.40 0.79
C VAL A 27 5.02 -0.33 2.31
N ILE A 28 5.91 -1.06 2.97
CA ILE A 28 6.00 -1.07 4.44
C ILE A 28 6.36 0.34 4.95
N GLU A 29 7.35 0.99 4.34
CA GLU A 29 7.75 2.35 4.71
C GLU A 29 6.62 3.37 4.55
N TYR A 30 5.91 3.35 3.42
CA TYR A 30 4.78 4.25 3.19
C TYR A 30 3.60 3.95 4.13
N ASP A 31 3.35 2.68 4.46
CA ASP A 31 2.30 2.31 5.41
C ASP A 31 2.63 2.76 6.84
N ASP A 32 3.88 2.65 7.27
CA ASP A 32 4.33 3.15 8.57
C ASP A 32 4.24 4.69 8.66
N LYS A 33 4.65 5.39 7.60
CA LYS A 33 4.47 6.85 7.50
C LYS A 33 2.99 7.24 7.55
N TRP A 34 2.13 6.52 6.84
CA TRP A 34 0.69 6.77 6.84
C TRP A 34 0.08 6.56 8.23
N ARG A 35 0.43 5.47 8.92
CA ARG A 35 -0.03 5.22 10.30
C ARG A 35 0.43 6.30 11.29
N LYS A 36 1.68 6.75 11.20
CA LYS A 36 2.18 7.87 12.01
C LYS A 36 1.40 9.15 11.74
N CYS A 37 1.13 9.46 10.47
CA CYS A 37 0.34 10.62 10.07
C CYS A 37 -1.11 10.56 10.60
N ILE A 38 -1.74 9.37 10.61
CA ILE A 38 -3.06 9.19 11.22
C ILE A 38 -3.01 9.42 12.72
N PHE A 39 -2.01 8.84 13.40
CA PHE A 39 -1.84 9.02 14.84
C PHE A 39 -1.67 10.50 15.21
N GLU A 40 -0.81 11.23 14.49
CA GLU A 40 -0.64 12.68 14.65
C GLU A 40 -1.95 13.44 14.41
N LEU A 41 -2.72 13.08 13.38
CA LEU A 41 -4.04 13.67 13.11
C LEU A 41 -5.04 13.44 14.26
N GLU A 42 -5.07 12.24 14.82
CA GLU A 42 -5.93 11.92 15.97
C GLU A 42 -5.50 12.68 17.23
N GLU A 43 -4.20 12.81 17.45
CA GLU A 43 -3.64 13.59 18.55
C GLU A 43 -4.00 15.08 18.43
N LEU A 44 -3.86 15.68 17.25
CA LEU A 44 -4.23 17.08 17.00
C LEU A 44 -5.74 17.31 17.23
N LYS A 45 -6.59 16.37 16.78
CA LYS A 45 -8.05 16.42 17.04
C LYS A 45 -8.36 16.32 18.53
N LYS A 46 -7.68 15.42 19.25
CA LYS A 46 -7.82 15.28 20.70
C LYS A 46 -7.40 16.56 21.42
N ASN A 47 -6.29 17.15 21.01
CA ASN A 47 -5.77 18.41 21.57
C ASN A 47 -6.75 19.57 21.36
N ILE A 48 -7.34 19.72 20.19
CA ILE A 48 -8.39 20.73 19.94
C ILE A 48 -9.60 20.52 20.85
N ASN A 49 -10.07 19.28 20.99
CA ASN A 49 -11.22 18.98 21.84
C ASN A 49 -10.91 19.30 23.32
N MET A 50 -9.69 19.00 23.76
CA MET A 50 -9.22 19.32 25.11
C MET A 50 -9.15 20.83 25.34
N ILE A 51 -8.53 21.58 24.41
CA ILE A 51 -8.44 23.04 24.46
C ILE A 51 -9.85 23.67 24.46
N ASN A 52 -10.76 23.21 23.60
CA ASN A 52 -12.14 23.72 23.57
C ASN A 52 -12.88 23.49 24.89
N LYS A 53 -12.64 22.34 25.54
CA LYS A 53 -13.19 22.03 26.87
C LYS A 53 -12.61 22.94 27.95
N GLU A 54 -11.30 23.18 27.93
CA GLU A 54 -10.64 24.13 28.84
C GLU A 54 -11.17 25.56 28.66
N ILE A 55 -11.37 26.00 27.41
CA ILE A 55 -11.98 27.30 27.07
C ILE A 55 -13.39 27.41 27.68
N GLY A 56 -14.22 26.37 27.51
CA GLY A 56 -15.57 26.32 28.09
C GLY A 56 -15.56 26.37 29.61
N ASN A 57 -14.66 25.63 30.25
CA ASN A 57 -14.50 25.61 31.71
C ASN A 57 -14.01 26.96 32.26
N LYS A 58 -12.98 27.56 31.65
CA LYS A 58 -12.45 28.87 32.09
C LYS A 58 -13.51 29.97 32.00
N LYS A 59 -14.27 30.02 30.90
CA LYS A 59 -15.38 30.98 30.73
C LYS A 59 -16.55 30.77 31.71
N LYS A 60 -16.73 29.54 32.22
CA LYS A 60 -17.75 29.22 33.22
C LYS A 60 -17.33 29.69 34.62
N VAL A 61 -16.05 29.56 34.96
CA VAL A 61 -15.50 29.97 36.25
C VAL A 61 -15.33 31.50 36.31
N ASP A 62 -14.78 32.10 35.26
CA ASP A 62 -14.56 33.55 35.19
C ASP A 62 -14.98 34.10 33.83
N LYS A 63 -15.89 35.08 33.81
CA LYS A 63 -16.39 35.69 32.56
C LYS A 63 -15.32 36.53 31.85
N ASN A 64 -14.29 36.99 32.57
CA ASN A 64 -13.19 37.82 32.09
C ASN A 64 -11.83 37.08 32.03
N ALA A 65 -11.81 35.75 32.17
CA ALA A 65 -10.58 34.98 32.06
C ALA A 65 -9.90 35.25 30.69
N ASP A 66 -8.58 35.43 30.69
CA ASP A 66 -7.83 35.53 29.45
C ASP A 66 -7.79 34.17 28.75
N VAL A 67 -8.44 34.11 27.59
CA VAL A 67 -8.56 32.91 26.74
C VAL A 67 -7.96 33.14 25.36
N GLU A 68 -7.31 34.29 25.12
CA GLU A 68 -6.77 34.61 23.79
C GLU A 68 -5.68 33.61 23.38
N ASP A 69 -4.79 33.25 24.30
CA ASP A 69 -3.72 32.27 24.02
C ASP A 69 -4.25 30.89 23.65
N LEU A 70 -5.30 30.41 24.33
CA LEU A 70 -5.91 29.11 24.03
C LEU A 70 -6.66 29.14 22.70
N LYS A 71 -7.29 30.26 22.35
CA LYS A 71 -7.91 30.45 21.03
C LYS A 71 -6.87 30.48 19.91
N LYS A 72 -5.75 31.18 20.10
CA LYS A 72 -4.63 31.20 19.14
C LYS A 72 -4.08 29.79 18.91
N LYS A 73 -3.85 29.02 19.98
CA LYS A 73 -3.44 27.61 19.88
C LYS A 73 -4.46 26.75 19.11
N SER A 74 -5.76 26.91 19.39
CA SER A 74 -6.83 26.19 18.68
C SER A 74 -6.89 26.54 17.20
N LEU A 75 -6.67 27.82 16.84
CA LEU A 75 -6.61 28.27 15.44
C LEU A 75 -5.40 27.67 14.71
N ASN A 76 -4.21 27.73 15.32
CA ASN A 76 -3.00 27.16 14.72
C ASN A 76 -3.18 25.66 14.43
N ILE A 77 -3.70 24.88 15.40
CA ILE A 77 -3.90 23.44 15.21
C ILE A 77 -4.96 23.18 14.11
N LYS A 78 -6.01 24.01 14.01
CA LYS A 78 -7.01 23.90 12.94
C LYS A 78 -6.44 24.17 11.56
N GLU A 79 -5.43 25.03 11.44
CA GLU A 79 -4.71 25.26 10.18
C GLU A 79 -3.76 24.11 9.82
N GLU A 80 -3.25 23.38 10.81
CA GLU A 80 -2.39 22.22 10.60
C GLU A 80 -3.16 20.97 10.15
N ILE A 81 -4.36 20.73 10.69
CA ILE A 81 -5.22 19.59 10.32
C ILE A 81 -5.35 19.40 8.79
N PRO A 82 -5.74 20.39 7.98
CA PRO A 82 -5.90 20.19 6.54
C PRO A 82 -4.58 19.85 5.85
N LYS A 83 -3.44 20.34 6.35
CA LYS A 83 -2.11 20.00 5.82
C LYS A 83 -1.79 18.53 6.06
N TYR A 84 -2.04 18.04 7.27
CA TYR A 84 -1.86 16.62 7.59
C TYR A 84 -2.87 15.72 6.86
N GLN A 85 -4.11 16.16 6.65
CA GLN A 85 -5.10 15.42 5.84
C GLN A 85 -4.68 15.31 4.37
N LEU A 86 -4.06 16.34 3.80
CA LEU A 86 -3.51 16.28 2.45
C LEU A 86 -2.36 15.26 2.38
N LYS A 87 -1.42 15.36 3.34
CA LYS A 87 -0.29 14.44 3.46
C LYS A 87 -0.74 12.99 3.63
N GLU A 88 -1.76 12.74 4.44
CA GLU A 88 -2.38 11.42 4.62
C GLU A 88 -2.87 10.86 3.28
N LYS A 89 -3.60 11.66 2.49
CA LYS A 89 -4.12 11.26 1.18
C LYS A 89 -3.00 10.98 0.18
N GLU A 90 -1.93 11.77 0.19
CA GLU A 90 -0.76 11.57 -0.68
C GLU A 90 -0.03 10.27 -0.33
N LEU A 91 0.24 10.05 0.97
CA LEU A 91 0.86 8.81 1.47
C LEU A 91 0.01 7.58 1.14
N LEU A 92 -1.31 7.69 1.25
CA LEU A 92 -2.23 6.62 0.89
C LEU A 92 -2.18 6.28 -0.60
N LYS A 93 -2.12 7.31 -1.47
CA LYS A 93 -1.97 7.13 -2.92
C LYS A 93 -0.66 6.46 -3.28
N GLU A 94 0.46 6.93 -2.71
CA GLU A 94 1.77 6.33 -2.94
C GLU A 94 1.81 4.87 -2.45
N ARG A 95 1.33 4.60 -1.23
CA ARG A 95 1.22 3.24 -0.72
C ARG A 95 0.44 2.34 -1.68
N ASN A 96 -0.75 2.77 -2.11
CA ASN A 96 -1.59 1.99 -3.01
C ASN A 96 -0.94 1.78 -4.38
N LYS A 97 -0.20 2.76 -4.90
CA LYS A 97 0.56 2.65 -6.16
C LYS A 97 1.61 1.54 -6.08
N TYR A 98 2.34 1.41 -4.96
CA TYR A 98 3.28 0.31 -4.79
C TYR A 98 2.59 -1.02 -4.52
N ILE A 99 1.48 -1.04 -3.77
CA ILE A 99 0.66 -2.25 -3.58
C ILE A 99 0.15 -2.79 -4.92
N SER A 100 -0.31 -1.93 -5.83
CA SER A 100 -0.79 -2.34 -7.16
C SER A 100 0.30 -2.95 -8.05
N LYS A 101 1.57 -2.70 -7.76
CA LYS A 101 2.69 -3.32 -8.48
C LYS A 101 3.00 -4.73 -8.00
N ILE A 102 2.65 -5.05 -6.75
CA ILE A 102 2.92 -6.35 -6.13
C ILE A 102 1.93 -7.37 -6.70
N GLY A 103 2.45 -8.49 -7.19
CA GLY A 103 1.63 -9.57 -7.72
C GLY A 103 0.90 -10.36 -6.63
N ASN A 104 -0.08 -11.16 -7.05
CA ASN A 104 -0.68 -12.14 -6.13
C ASN A 104 0.37 -13.17 -5.66
N LEU A 105 0.20 -13.69 -4.45
CA LEU A 105 1.06 -14.74 -3.91
C LEU A 105 1.01 -15.98 -4.81
N LEU A 106 2.18 -16.45 -5.23
CA LEU A 106 2.30 -17.69 -5.99
C LEU A 106 1.92 -18.89 -5.13
N ASN A 107 1.17 -19.82 -5.73
CA ASN A 107 0.90 -21.11 -5.10
C ASN A 107 2.17 -21.97 -5.13
N ILE A 108 2.33 -22.81 -4.10
CA ILE A 108 3.47 -23.72 -3.91
C ILE A 108 3.67 -24.66 -5.12
N LYS A 109 2.60 -25.01 -5.83
CA LYS A 109 2.64 -25.95 -6.98
C LYS A 109 3.09 -25.33 -8.31
N VAL A 110 3.28 -24.01 -8.36
CA VAL A 110 3.64 -23.31 -9.61
C VAL A 110 5.13 -23.51 -9.87
N VAL A 111 5.47 -23.93 -11.09
CA VAL A 111 6.86 -24.05 -11.55
C VAL A 111 7.44 -22.64 -11.67
N CYS A 112 8.60 -22.41 -11.06
CA CYS A 112 9.32 -21.15 -11.21
C CYS A 112 10.16 -21.24 -12.49
N SER A 113 9.67 -20.64 -13.56
CA SER A 113 10.39 -20.51 -14.84
C SER A 113 10.19 -19.10 -15.38
N ASP A 114 11.22 -18.58 -16.03
CA ASP A 114 11.20 -17.33 -16.80
C ASP A 114 10.70 -17.53 -18.24
N ASN A 115 10.70 -18.77 -18.74
CA ASN A 115 10.32 -19.09 -20.12
C ASN A 115 9.01 -19.89 -20.21
N GLU A 116 8.19 -19.58 -21.23
CA GLU A 116 6.89 -20.20 -21.51
C GLU A 116 7.02 -21.68 -21.91
N ASP A 117 8.18 -22.08 -22.43
CA ASP A 117 8.47 -23.46 -22.83
C ASP A 117 8.47 -24.45 -21.65
N ASN A 118 8.68 -23.96 -20.43
CA ASN A 118 8.67 -24.78 -19.21
C ASN A 118 7.27 -24.92 -18.60
N ASN A 119 6.22 -24.51 -19.32
CA ASN A 119 4.84 -24.68 -18.87
C ASN A 119 4.50 -26.17 -18.74
N LYS A 120 4.04 -26.57 -17.54
CA LYS A 120 3.62 -27.95 -17.30
C LYS A 120 2.31 -28.23 -18.03
N ILE A 121 2.34 -29.16 -18.98
CA ILE A 121 1.13 -29.68 -19.62
C ILE A 121 0.34 -30.50 -18.59
N VAL A 122 -0.83 -30.01 -18.20
CA VAL A 122 -1.68 -30.67 -17.19
C VAL A 122 -2.59 -31.71 -17.82
N LYS A 123 -3.12 -31.42 -19.01
CA LYS A 123 -3.99 -32.31 -19.77
C LYS A 123 -3.98 -31.88 -21.24
N THR A 124 -3.95 -32.85 -22.14
CA THR A 124 -4.24 -32.66 -23.56
C THR A 124 -5.61 -33.28 -23.87
N TRP A 125 -6.37 -32.67 -24.79
CA TRP A 125 -7.65 -33.20 -25.22
C TRP A 125 -7.81 -33.03 -26.73
N GLY A 126 -8.31 -34.08 -27.38
CA GLY A 126 -8.39 -34.18 -28.84
C GLY A 126 -7.08 -34.65 -29.48
N GLU A 127 -7.17 -35.11 -30.73
CA GLU A 127 -6.03 -35.40 -31.59
C GLU A 127 -5.90 -34.28 -32.62
N CYS A 128 -4.73 -33.64 -32.67
CA CYS A 128 -4.46 -32.64 -33.70
C CYS A 128 -4.31 -33.35 -35.04
N LYS A 129 -5.31 -33.22 -35.92
CA LYS A 129 -5.22 -33.74 -37.28
C LYS A 129 -4.18 -32.94 -38.02
N ILE A 130 -3.06 -33.59 -38.36
CA ILE A 130 -2.06 -33.02 -39.26
C ILE A 130 -2.74 -32.91 -40.63
N LEU A 131 -3.07 -31.68 -41.04
CA LEU A 131 -3.54 -31.42 -42.39
C LEU A 131 -2.33 -31.51 -43.32
N PRO A 132 -2.43 -32.19 -44.48
CA PRO A 132 -1.36 -32.19 -45.46
C PRO A 132 -1.30 -30.81 -46.10
N ALA A 133 -0.53 -29.90 -45.51
CA ALA A 133 -0.16 -28.64 -46.12
C ALA A 133 1.35 -28.65 -46.36
N CYS A 134 1.69 -28.83 -47.65
CA CYS A 134 3.01 -28.69 -48.27
C CYS A 134 4.05 -29.76 -47.90
N GLU A 135 4.10 -30.82 -48.72
CA GLU A 135 5.36 -31.52 -49.01
C GLU A 135 6.35 -30.46 -49.56
N GLU A 136 7.24 -29.96 -48.71
CA GLU A 136 8.46 -29.32 -49.19
C GLU A 136 9.30 -30.43 -49.85
N ASN A 137 9.44 -30.31 -51.16
CA ASN A 137 10.38 -31.09 -51.96
C ASN A 137 11.81 -30.77 -51.52
N ASP A 138 12.28 -31.40 -50.45
CA ASP A 138 13.70 -31.55 -50.17
C ASP A 138 14.18 -32.87 -50.77
N ASN A 139 14.66 -32.80 -52.02
CA ASN A 139 15.79 -33.60 -52.47
C ASN A 139 16.50 -32.87 -53.61
N SER A 140 17.42 -32.01 -53.18
CA SER A 140 18.63 -31.62 -53.89
C SER A 140 19.27 -32.80 -54.65
N ILE A 141 19.49 -32.63 -55.95
CA ILE A 141 20.65 -33.18 -56.67
C ILE A 141 21.37 -32.01 -57.32
#